data_AF-A0AAW2AX11-F1
#
_entry.id   AF-A0AAW2AX11-F1
#
_cell.length_a   1.000
_cell.length_b   1.000
_cell.length_c   1.000
_cell.angle_alpha   90.00
_cell.angle_beta   90.00
_cell.angle_gamma   90.00
#
_symmetry.space_group_name_H-M   'P 1'
#
loop_
_entity.id
_entity.type
_entity.pdbx_description
1 polymer ?
#
loop_
_entity_poly.entity_id
_entity_poly.type
_entity_poly.pdbx_seq_one_letter_code
_entity_poly.pdbx_strand_id
1 'polypeptide(L)'
;MSEVQTSLDIFEGKPGNLLFAYNQDALQQNKYYTAGKLTAWSILHNGPGIKCLNQHLFQMMCGRTIDLSKFDLETFHDTDVQQRLEKVLYK
;
A
#
# COMPACT_ATOMS: atom_id res chain seq x y z
N MET A 1 2.76 14.83 -5.71
CA MET A 1 2.84 13.51 -5.05
C MET A 1 1.76 13.28 -4.01
N SER A 2 1.28 14.28 -3.27
CA SER A 2 0.14 14.14 -2.35
C SER A 2 -1.12 13.58 -3.01
N GLU A 3 -1.46 14.06 -4.22
CA GLU A 3 -2.63 13.58 -4.98
C GLU A 3 -2.59 12.07 -5.29
N VAL A 4 -1.41 11.52 -5.60
CA VAL A 4 -1.24 10.07 -5.80
C VAL A 4 -1.56 9.30 -4.52
N GLN A 5 -1.26 9.89 -3.36
CA GLN A 5 -1.45 9.26 -2.04
C GLN A 5 -2.90 9.35 -1.56
N THR A 6 -3.66 10.37 -1.97
CA THR A 6 -4.99 10.67 -1.38
C THR A 6 -6.15 10.67 -2.35
N SER A 7 -5.93 10.79 -3.67
CA SER A 7 -6.99 11.19 -4.61
C SER A 7 -7.23 10.21 -5.76
N LEU A 8 -6.48 9.10 -5.78
CA LEU A 8 -6.62 8.06 -6.82
C LEU A 8 -7.46 6.85 -6.36
N ASP A 9 -7.84 6.80 -5.07
CA ASP A 9 -8.59 5.69 -4.46
C ASP A 9 -7.93 4.31 -4.67
N ILE A 10 -6.60 4.30 -4.77
CA ILE A 10 -5.76 3.09 -4.96
C ILE A 10 -5.07 2.65 -3.67
N PHE A 11 -5.24 3.42 -2.58
CA PHE A 11 -4.67 3.17 -1.27
C PHE A 11 -5.74 3.23 -0.20
N GLU A 12 -5.55 2.45 0.85
CA GLU A 12 -6.38 2.45 2.05
C GLU A 12 -5.49 2.36 3.29
N GLY A 13 -6.02 2.70 4.47
CA GLY A 13 -5.28 2.67 5.73
C GLY A 13 -5.14 4.06 6.38
N LYS A 14 -4.31 4.09 7.42
CA LYS A 14 -3.99 5.31 8.16
C LYS A 14 -2.91 6.12 7.40
N PRO A 15 -2.91 7.48 7.47
CA PRO A 15 -1.84 8.28 6.88
C PRO A 15 -0.44 7.83 7.34
N GLY A 16 0.47 7.65 6.39
CA GLY A 16 1.83 7.12 6.66
C GLY A 16 1.90 5.60 6.82
N ASN A 17 0.76 4.91 6.76
CA ASN A 17 0.64 3.47 6.87
C ASN A 17 -0.37 2.90 5.87
N LEU A 18 -0.26 3.30 4.60
CA LEU A 18 -1.20 2.91 3.55
C LEU A 18 -0.83 1.56 2.92
N LEU A 19 -1.86 0.77 2.61
CA LEU A 19 -1.81 -0.46 1.82
C LEU A 19 -2.48 -0.22 0.46
N PHE A 20 -2.30 -1.14 -0.48
CA PHE A 20 -3.03 -1.09 -1.75
C PHE A 20 -4.49 -1.47 -1.54
N ALA A 21 -5.38 -0.59 -1.98
CA ALA A 21 -6.81 -0.88 -2.04
C ALA A 21 -7.14 -1.53 -3.38
N TYR A 22 -8.06 -2.49 -3.39
CA TYR A 22 -8.69 -2.95 -4.63
C TYR A 22 -9.84 -2.01 -5.00
N ASN A 23 -9.75 -1.38 -6.17
CA ASN A 23 -10.77 -0.51 -6.72
C ASN A 23 -10.91 -0.76 -8.22
N GLN A 24 -12.06 -1.30 -8.62
CA GLN A 24 -12.33 -1.70 -9.99
C GLN A 24 -12.38 -0.51 -10.96
N ASP A 25 -12.95 0.61 -10.54
CA ASP A 25 -13.01 1.82 -11.37
C ASP A 25 -11.62 2.41 -11.57
N ALA A 26 -10.80 2.42 -10.51
CA ALA A 26 -9.41 2.85 -10.57
C ALA A 26 -8.57 1.95 -11.48
N LEU A 27 -8.86 0.65 -11.51
CA LEU A 27 -8.23 -0.30 -12.43
C LEU A 27 -8.62 0.00 -13.89
N GLN A 28 -9.91 0.14 -14.17
CA GLN A 28 -10.40 0.47 -15.52
C GLN A 28 -9.85 1.80 -16.04
N GLN A 29 -9.66 2.77 -15.15
CA GLN A 29 -9.10 4.09 -15.48
C GLN A 29 -7.56 4.12 -15.47
N ASN A 30 -6.87 2.98 -15.34
CA ASN A 30 -5.41 2.87 -15.30
C ASN A 30 -4.75 3.74 -14.21
N LYS A 31 -5.44 3.99 -13.08
CA LYS A 31 -4.93 4.84 -12.00
C LYS A 31 -3.71 4.23 -11.31
N TYR A 32 -3.68 2.91 -11.10
CA TYR A 32 -2.52 2.20 -10.54
C TYR A 32 -1.27 2.35 -11.40
N TYR A 33 -1.41 2.14 -12.71
CA TYR A 33 -0.30 2.29 -13.67
C TYR A 33 0.20 3.74 -13.71
N THR A 34 -0.72 4.70 -13.72
CA THR A 34 -0.39 6.13 -13.70
C THR A 34 0.33 6.52 -12.42
N ALA A 35 -0.14 6.07 -11.25
CA ALA A 35 0.52 6.29 -9.97
C ALA A 35 1.93 5.71 -9.93
N GLY A 36 2.12 4.51 -10.47
CA GLY A 36 3.44 3.88 -10.61
C GLY A 36 4.39 4.72 -11.45
N LYS A 37 3.96 5.18 -12.63
CA LYS A 37 4.76 6.08 -13.49
C LYS A 37 5.13 7.38 -12.79
N LEU A 38 4.16 8.05 -12.15
CA LEU A 38 4.40 9.30 -11.43
C LEU A 38 5.39 9.11 -10.27
N THR A 39 5.29 8.00 -9.56
CA THR A 39 6.22 7.63 -8.49
C THR A 39 7.62 7.41 -9.03
N ALA A 40 7.75 6.64 -10.13
CA ALA A 40 9.03 6.38 -10.78
C ALA A 40 9.69 7.67 -11.30
N TRP A 41 8.94 8.53 -11.99
CA TRP A 41 9.41 9.83 -12.44
C TRP A 41 9.87 10.71 -11.27
N SER A 42 9.09 10.74 -10.19
CA SER A 42 9.50 11.49 -9.00
C SER A 42 10.85 11.00 -8.48
N ILE A 43 11.07 9.70 -8.36
CA ILE A 43 12.34 9.13 -7.89
C ILE A 43 13.49 9.45 -8.85
N LEU A 44 13.30 9.23 -10.16
CA LEU A 44 14.33 9.44 -11.18
C LEU A 44 14.86 10.88 -11.23
N HIS A 45 14.02 11.85 -10.86
CA HIS A 45 14.35 13.27 -10.86
C HIS A 45 14.69 13.82 -9.45
N ASN A 46 15.14 12.95 -8.52
CA ASN A 46 15.47 13.32 -7.13
C ASN A 46 14.30 13.99 -6.36
N GLY A 47 13.07 13.71 -6.76
CA GLY A 47 11.87 14.12 -6.06
C GLY A 47 11.55 13.22 -4.86
N PRO A 48 10.46 13.52 -4.14
CA PRO A 48 10.15 12.85 -2.87
C PRO A 48 9.68 11.40 -3.01
N GLY A 49 9.25 10.95 -4.20
CA GLY A 49 8.63 9.64 -4.38
C GLY A 49 7.33 9.47 -3.60
N ILE A 50 6.95 8.22 -3.33
CA ILE A 50 5.79 7.87 -2.50
C ILE A 50 6.24 7.65 -1.05
N LYS A 51 5.68 8.42 -0.11
CA LYS A 51 6.10 8.43 1.32
C LYS A 51 4.99 7.98 2.27
N CYS A 52 3.99 7.27 1.77
CA CYS A 52 2.79 6.90 2.52
C CYS A 52 2.61 5.40 2.73
N LEU A 53 3.42 4.56 2.06
CA LEU A 53 3.26 3.11 2.11
C LEU A 53 3.64 2.58 3.50
N ASN A 54 2.86 1.60 3.96
CA ASN A 54 3.23 0.76 5.10
C ASN A 54 4.65 0.22 4.90
N GLN A 55 5.47 0.31 5.96
CA GLN A 55 6.88 -0.05 5.89
C GLN A 55 7.07 -1.52 5.52
N HIS A 56 6.30 -2.44 6.10
CA HIS A 56 6.38 -3.87 5.81
C HIS A 56 6.02 -4.16 4.35
N LEU A 57 4.95 -3.53 3.83
CA LEU A 57 4.57 -3.61 2.42
C LEU A 57 5.72 -3.17 1.51
N PHE A 58 6.33 -2.01 1.78
CA PHE A 58 7.45 -1.51 0.98
C PHE A 58 8.65 -2.47 1.01
N GLN A 59 9.00 -3.02 2.18
CA GLN A 59 10.08 -4.01 2.29
C GLN A 59 9.79 -5.28 1.48
N MET A 60 8.54 -5.77 1.50
CA MET A 60 8.13 -6.91 0.66
C MET A 60 8.26 -6.61 -0.84
N MET A 61 7.83 -5.42 -1.29
CA MET A 61 7.98 -5.00 -2.69
C MET A 61 9.45 -4.95 -3.13
N CYS A 62 10.36 -4.63 -2.22
CA CYS A 62 11.80 -4.67 -2.45
C CYS A 62 12.41 -6.09 -2.36
N GLY A 63 11.59 -7.14 -2.25
CA GLY A 63 12.03 -8.53 -2.15
C GLY A 63 12.65 -8.89 -0.81
N ARG A 64 12.44 -8.09 0.25
CA ARG A 64 12.94 -8.42 1.58
C ARG A 64 11.98 -9.37 2.28
N THR A 65 12.55 -10.37 2.95
CA THR A 65 11.80 -11.22 3.88
C THR A 65 11.49 -10.42 5.15
N ILE A 66 10.21 -10.32 5.49
CA ILE A 66 9.74 -9.70 6.72
C ILE A 66 9.13 -10.74 7.65
N ASP A 67 9.23 -10.48 8.94
CA ASP A 67 8.56 -11.27 9.97
C ASP A 67 7.10 -10.81 10.07
N LEU A 68 6.19 -11.58 9.47
CA LEU A 68 4.76 -11.28 9.44
C LEU A 68 4.10 -11.33 10.83
N SER A 69 4.74 -11.95 11.83
CA SER A 69 4.21 -11.95 13.21
C SER A 69 4.18 -10.55 13.83
N LYS A 70 4.96 -9.62 13.28
CA LYS A 70 5.02 -8.21 13.70
C LYS A 70 4.17 -7.28 12.84
N PHE A 71 3.43 -7.84 11.89
CA PHE A 71 2.59 -7.04 11.01
C PHE A 71 1.38 -6.52 11.79
N ASP A 72 1.16 -5.20 11.74
CA ASP A 72 0.02 -4.57 12.39
C ASP A 72 -1.28 -4.86 11.60
N LEU A 73 -2.06 -5.81 12.12
CA LEU A 73 -3.34 -6.22 11.53
C LEU A 73 -4.40 -5.11 11.58
N GLU A 74 -4.27 -4.12 12.48
CA GLU A 74 -5.18 -2.97 12.51
C GLU A 74 -5.05 -2.08 11.26
N THR A 75 -4.04 -2.32 10.43
CA THR A 75 -3.87 -1.61 9.16
C THR A 75 -4.94 -1.99 8.13
N PHE A 76 -5.51 -3.19 8.21
CA PHE A 76 -6.57 -3.63 7.30
C PHE A 76 -7.91 -3.05 7.76
N HIS A 77 -8.66 -2.40 6.87
CA HIS A 77 -9.99 -1.87 7.23
C HIS A 77 -11.07 -2.96 7.26
N ASP A 78 -10.87 -4.05 6.53
CA ASP A 78 -11.80 -5.16 6.44
C ASP A 78 -11.65 -6.10 7.64
N THR A 79 -12.70 -6.18 8.46
CA THR A 79 -12.73 -7.03 9.66
C THR A 79 -12.72 -8.52 9.36
N ASP A 80 -13.24 -8.97 8.20
CA ASP A 80 -13.13 -10.37 7.78
C ASP A 80 -11.67 -10.69 7.41
N VAL A 81 -10.98 -9.77 6.72
CA VAL A 81 -9.55 -9.91 6.41
C VAL A 81 -8.72 -9.99 7.70
N GLN A 82 -8.97 -9.11 8.67
CA GLN A 82 -8.30 -9.16 9.98
C GLN A 82 -8.48 -10.54 10.65
N GLN A 83 -9.73 -10.99 10.82
CA GLN A 83 -10.04 -12.26 11.48
C GLN A 83 -9.43 -13.48 10.78
N ARG A 84 -9.36 -13.45 9.44
CA ARG A 84 -8.74 -14.54 8.67
C ARG A 84 -7.22 -14.53 8.81
N LEU A 85 -6.60 -13.36 8.80
CA LEU A 85 -5.15 -13.22 8.99
C LEU A 85 -4.72 -13.66 10.39
N GLU A 86 -5.48 -13.29 11.44
CA GLU A 86 -5.24 -13.76 12.81
C GLU A 86 -5.19 -15.30 12.86
N LYS A 87 -6.16 -15.98 12.23
CA LYS A 87 -6.19 -17.46 12.19
C LYS A 87 -5.01 -18.09 11.44
N VAL A 88 -4.38 -17.37 10.52
CA VAL A 88 -3.22 -17.86 9.77
C VAL A 88 -1.92 -17.60 10.54
N LEU A 89 -1.82 -16.46 11.21
CA LEU A 89 -0.61 -16.06 11.96
C LEU A 89 -0.47 -16.77 13.31
N TYR A 90 -1.59 -17.14 13.96
CA TYR A 90 -1.63 -17.79 15.27
C TYR A 90 -2.03 -19.27 15.23
N LYS A 91 -1.83 -19.92 14.08
CA LYS A 91 -1.94 -21.39 13.93
C LYS A 91 -0.63 -22.07 14.31
#